data_AF-A0A5B2Z400-F1
#
_entry.id   AF-A0A5B2Z400-F1
#
_cell.length_a   1.000
_cell.length_b   1.000
_cell.length_c   1.000
_cell.angle_alpha   90.00
_cell.angle_beta   90.00
_cell.angle_gamma   90.00
#
_symmetry.space_group_name_H-M   'P 1'
#
loop_
_entity.id
_entity.type
_entity.pdbx_description
1 polymer ?
#
loop_
_entity_poly.entity_id
_entity_poly.type
_entity_poly.pdbx_seq_one_letter_code
_entity_poly.pdbx_strand_id
1 'polypeptide(L)' 'MERLNGEIRDREKTMRGLKKMDTPILKGYQIYHNFIREHEALKGQTPAERCGIIVEGKNKWKTLIENASKEN' A
#
# COMPACT_ATOMS: atom_id res chain seq x y z
N MET A 1 -12.58 1.31 -3.43
CA MET A 1 -12.39 0.53 -2.18
C MET A 1 -12.64 -0.97 -2.34
N GLU A 2 -13.49 -1.41 -3.28
CA GLU A 2 -13.85 -2.82 -3.44
C GLU A 2 -12.67 -3.75 -3.77
N ARG A 3 -11.71 -3.28 -4.58
CA ARG A 3 -10.55 -4.06 -5.00
C ARG A 3 -9.57 -4.35 -3.85
N LEU A 4 -9.30 -3.36 -3.00
CA LEU A 4 -8.46 -3.53 -1.80
C LEU A 4 -9.09 -4.52 -0.81
N ASN A 5 -10.39 -4.42 -0.55
CA ASN A 5 -11.08 -5.32 0.37
C ASN A 5 -11.15 -6.76 -0.17
N GLY A 6 -11.30 -6.95 -1.48
CA GLY A 6 -11.24 -8.27 -2.10
C GLY A 6 -9.88 -8.95 -1.89
N GLU A 7 -8.79 -8.21 -2.08
CA GLU A 7 -7.44 -8.74 -1.87
C GLU A 7 -7.11 -9.02 -0.40
N ILE A 8 -7.60 -8.18 0.51
CA ILE A 8 -7.44 -8.42 1.95
C ILE A 8 -8.19 -9.69 2.36
N ARG A 9 -9.40 -9.94 1.84
CA ARG A 9 -10.15 -11.17 2.13
C ARG A 9 -9.45 -12.42 1.59
N ASP A 10 -8.86 -12.36 0.40
CA ASP A 10 -8.10 -13.49 -0.16
C ASP A 10 -6.84 -13.80 0.66
N ARG A 11 -6.13 -12.75 1.10
CA ARG A 11 -4.99 -12.88 2.00
C ARG A 11 -5.37 -13.34 3.40
N GLU A 12 -6.48 -12.89 3.96
CA GLU A 12 -6.99 -13.35 5.24
C GLU A 12 -7.32 -14.85 5.21
N LYS A 13 -7.85 -15.33 4.08
CA LYS A 13 -8.15 -16.74 3.85
C LYS A 13 -6.89 -17.61 3.79
N THR A 14 -5.86 -17.15 3.08
CA THR A 14 -4.69 -17.97 2.73
C THR A 14 -3.51 -17.78 3.69
N MET A 15 -3.33 -16.58 4.26
CA MET A 15 -2.18 -16.23 5.08
C MET A 15 -2.39 -16.59 6.56
N ARG A 16 -1.45 -17.35 7.12
CA ARG A 16 -1.45 -17.71 8.55
C ARG A 16 -1.07 -16.49 9.39
N GLY A 17 -1.79 -16.26 10.48
CA GLY A 17 -1.50 -15.18 11.45
C GLY A 17 -2.23 -13.85 11.20
N LEU A 18 -3.01 -13.71 10.11
CA LEU A 18 -3.74 -12.48 9.80
C LEU A 18 -4.97 -12.22 10.68
N LYS A 19 -5.44 -13.25 11.42
CA LYS A 19 -6.64 -13.17 12.29
C LYS A 19 -6.41 -12.41 13.61
N LYS A 20 -5.18 -11.97 13.89
CA LYS A 20 -4.89 -11.12 15.05
C LYS A 20 -5.13 -9.66 14.66
N MET A 21 -5.96 -8.94 15.43
CA MET A 21 -6.33 -7.56 15.12
C MET A 21 -5.13 -6.60 15.05
N ASP A 22 -4.10 -6.84 15.87
CA ASP A 22 -2.89 -6.02 15.90
C ASP A 22 -1.77 -6.65 15.04
N THR A 23 -1.98 -6.71 13.74
CA THR A 23 -0.97 -7.22 12.80
C THR A 23 -0.50 -6.10 11.88
N PRO A 24 0.81 -5.76 11.83
CA PRO A 24 1.32 -4.69 10.97
C PRO A 24 1.16 -4.99 9.47
N ILE A 25 0.87 -6.24 9.11
CA ILE A 25 0.70 -6.71 7.74
C ILE A 25 -0.46 -5.99 7.04
N LEU A 26 -1.59 -5.75 7.72
CA LEU A 26 -2.74 -5.05 7.12
C LEU A 26 -2.42 -3.59 6.81
N LYS A 27 -1.73 -2.90 7.72
CA LYS A 27 -1.27 -1.51 7.51
C LYS A 27 -0.22 -1.45 6.40
N GLY A 28 0.77 -2.34 6.41
CA GLY A 28 1.79 -2.42 5.36
C GLY A 28 1.19 -2.68 3.98
N TYR A 29 0.12 -3.49 3.91
CA TYR A 29 -0.54 -3.76 2.64
C TYR A 29 -1.34 -2.57 2.10
N GLN A 30 -1.97 -1.79 2.98
CA GLN A 30 -2.61 -0.53 2.58
C GLN A 30 -1.59 0.44 1.99
N ILE A 31 -0.40 0.57 2.60
CA ILE A 31 0.69 1.42 2.08
C ILE A 31 1.13 0.90 0.70
N TYR A 32 1.36 -0.41 0.57
CA TYR A 32 1.75 -1.01 -0.70
C TYR A 32 0.71 -0.77 -1.82
N HIS A 33 -0.58 -0.94 -1.51
CA HIS A 33 -1.66 -0.75 -2.48
C HIS A 33 -1.81 0.71 -2.93
N ASN A 34 -1.58 1.66 -2.02
CA ASN A 34 -1.76 3.08 -2.29
C ASN A 34 -0.58 3.74 -3.00
N PHE A 35 0.66 3.34 -2.67
CA PHE A 35 1.85 4.06 -3.13
C PHE A 35 2.72 3.28 -4.13
N ILE A 36 2.55 1.96 -4.24
CA ILE A 36 3.54 1.11 -4.92
C ILE A 36 2.91 0.28 -6.01
N ARG A 37 1.75 -0.34 -5.73
CA ARG A 37 1.03 -1.10 -6.73
C ARG A 37 0.37 -0.18 -7.75
N GLU A 38 0.81 -0.28 -8.99
CA GLU A 38 0.19 0.37 -10.13
C GLU A 38 -1.19 -0.25 -10.41
N HIS A 39 -2.15 0.60 -10.73
CA HIS A 39 -3.50 0.15 -11.08
C HIS A 39 -3.73 0.32 -12.56
N GLU A 40 -4.02 -0.78 -13.24
CA GLU A 40 -4.39 -0.76 -14.67
C GLU A 40 -5.60 0.13 -14.93
N ALA A 41 -6.61 0.10 -14.04
CA ALA A 41 -7.79 0.96 -14.11
C ALA A 41 -7.46 2.46 -13.95
N LEU A 42 -6.31 2.80 -13.36
CA LEU A 42 -5.83 4.17 -13.22
C LEU A 42 -4.75 4.51 -14.27
N LYS A 43 -4.74 3.80 -15.40
CA LYS A 43 -3.75 3.98 -16.48
C LYS A 43 -2.30 3.79 -16.00
N GLY A 44 -2.08 2.84 -15.07
CA GLY A 44 -0.77 2.56 -14.48
C GLY A 44 -0.42 3.47 -13.29
N GLN A 45 -1.25 4.47 -12.96
CA GLN A 45 -0.98 5.33 -11.81
C GLN A 45 -1.33 4.64 -10.49
N THR A 46 -0.59 4.96 -9.45
CA THR A 46 -0.97 4.58 -8.09
C THR A 46 -2.09 5.49 -7.56
N PRO A 47 -2.91 5.02 -6.60
CA PRO A 47 -3.93 5.85 -5.95
C PRO A 47 -3.36 7.15 -5.36
N ALA A 48 -2.16 7.08 -4.78
CA ALA A 48 -1.45 8.24 -4.25
C ALA A 48 -1.06 9.24 -5.35
N GLU A 49 -0.53 8.75 -6.48
CA GLU A 49 -0.17 9.60 -7.62
C GLU A 49 -1.40 10.30 -8.20
N ARG A 50 -2.54 9.61 -8.29
CA ARG A 50 -3.80 10.21 -8.74
C ARG A 50 -4.32 11.28 -7.77
N CYS A 51 -3.97 11.17 -6.49
CA CYS A 51 -4.27 12.17 -5.46
C CYS A 51 -3.26 13.33 -5.45
N GLY A 52 -2.26 13.34 -6.33
CA GLY A 52 -1.21 14.36 -6.40
C GLY A 52 -0.06 14.14 -5.40
N ILE A 53 -0.03 12.99 -4.71
CA ILE A 53 1.07 12.60 -3.82
C ILE A 53 2.08 11.82 -4.66
N ILE A 54 3.07 12.53 -5.20
CA ILE A 54 4.07 11.96 -6.09
C ILE A 54 5.24 11.46 -5.25
N VAL A 55 5.53 10.16 -5.31
CA VAL A 55 6.71 9.56 -4.69
C VAL A 55 7.81 9.47 -5.77
N GLU A 56 8.60 10.53 -5.91
CA GLU A 56 9.63 10.67 -6.94
C GLU A 56 10.94 9.92 -6.59
N GLY A 57 10.82 8.60 -6.36
CA GLY A 57 11.95 7.74 -6.02
C GLY A 57 12.06 6.52 -6.90
N LYS A 58 13.27 6.22 -7.40
CA LYS A 58 13.58 4.91 -8.03
C LYS A 58 13.16 3.72 -7.15
N ASN A 59 13.25 3.88 -5.83
CA ASN A 59 12.74 2.94 -4.83
C ASN A 59 11.64 3.59 -4.01
N LYS A 60 10.38 3.41 -4.43
CA LYS A 60 9.19 3.97 -3.76
C LYS A 60 9.15 3.66 -2.26
N TRP A 61 9.53 2.45 -1.85
CA TRP A 61 9.64 2.06 -0.43
C TRP A 61 10.64 2.88 0.36
N LYS A 62 11.86 3.06 -0.17
CA LYS A 62 12.92 3.80 0.50
C LYS A 62 12.51 5.27 0.70
N THR A 63 11.97 5.88 -0.35
CA THR A 63 11.50 7.27 -0.31
C THR A 63 10.35 7.47 0.67
N LEU A 64 9.40 6.54 0.77
CA LEU A 64 8.34 6.58 1.79
C LEU A 64 8.90 6.55 3.22
N ILE A 65 9.87 5.67 3.48
CA ILE A 65 10.49 5.53 4.80
C ILE A 65 11.33 6.77 5.13
N GLU A 66 12.10 7.29 4.16
CA GLU A 66 12.91 8.51 4.34
C GLU A 66 12.04 9.75 4.59
N ASN A 67 10.91 9.88 3.89
CA ASN A 67 9.97 10.97 4.12
C ASN A 67 9.34 10.87 5.52
N ALA A 68 8.88 9.69 5.92
CA ALA A 68 8.32 9.48 7.26
C ALA A 68 9.34 9.70 8.39
N SER A 69 10.62 9.35 8.16
CA SER A 69 11.69 9.54 9.14
C SER A 69 12.18 10.98 9.27
N LYS A 70 11.95 11.84 8.26
CA LYS A 70 12.30 13.28 8.30
C LYS A 70 11.30 14.13 9.07
N GLU A 71 10.10 13.62 9.32
CA GLU A 71 9.04 14.31 10.10
C GLU A 71 9.15 14.08 11.62
N ASN A 72 10.25 13.48 12.12
CA ASN A 72 10.54 13.34 13.56
C ASN A 72 11.68 14.26 14.01
#